data_AF-A0A399FB67-F1
#
_entry.id   AF-A0A399FB67-F1
#
_cell.length_a   1.000
_cell.length_b   1.000
_cell.length_c   1.000
_cell.angle_alpha   90.00
_cell.angle_beta   90.00
_cell.angle_gamma   90.00
#
_symmetry.space_group_name_H-M   'P 1'
#
loop_
_entity.id
_entity.type
_entity.pdbx_description
1 polymer ?
#
loop_
_entity_poly.entity_id
_entity_poly.type
_entity_poly.pdbx_seq_one_letter_code
_entity_poly.pdbx_strand_id
1 'polypeptide(L)'
;MKRLGLGVLAALILAACQNQGVSPGVDAPPAAPTNLRVSQVTSSSVTLSWDAVSTASNYVVERKSGGSGYAPLANPTQPTYTDTSLSADTSYTYRVSASNGKGQSAGVEQTVRTTSATPVQFKIETVKTVQDTVWAMRFAPDGRLLFTQRDDPVVKVHALNLNSGSVTDYNGASAVLNATGENGVLGLDLDPNFATNNKVYLCYTYGSVGNEHNRVSSFTLSGSSLSGEKALLEMRGGAHHNGCRVAFGPDGKLYVSMGDSAPAGDSPSGTDAQDLSILAGKIFRINPDGSIPSDNPFYSTQSGASRAIWSFGHRNPQGLAFQPGTGALWSTEHGPITRDELNIIKPGKNYGWPLCSGVQAYGVSLYSAPDTVTYPCTGPNLTAANYQPAVAEFAGGDAPTIAPSNLIFYTGNAFPAWKNDLFFVTLKTGRLYHLRLSGEKVASQEILINNTKGRLRDVVQGPDGQIYISTDEGLIFRLSPQ
;
A
#
# COMPACT_ATOMS: atom_id res chain seq x y z
N MET A 1 -82.26 57.15 33.72
CA MET A 1 -82.14 58.61 33.97
C MET A 1 -80.66 58.98 34.05
N LYS A 2 -80.31 60.27 34.00
CA LYS A 2 -78.91 60.76 33.95
C LYS A 2 -78.10 60.39 35.21
N ARG A 3 -76.80 60.10 35.02
CA ARG A 3 -75.71 60.64 35.84
C ARG A 3 -74.40 60.64 35.01
N LEU A 4 -73.76 61.81 34.92
CA LEU A 4 -72.42 62.04 34.37
C LEU A 4 -71.47 62.43 35.53
N GLY A 5 -70.17 62.36 35.27
CA GLY A 5 -69.07 62.68 36.20
C GLY A 5 -67.92 61.72 35.95
N LEU A 6 -66.92 61.96 35.10
CA LEU A 6 -66.27 63.20 34.60
C LEU A 6 -65.23 63.79 35.59
N GLY A 7 -63.95 63.71 35.20
CA GLY A 7 -62.74 64.06 35.98
C GLY A 7 -61.62 63.06 35.61
N VAL A 8 -60.77 63.21 34.59
CA VAL A 8 -59.93 64.35 34.11
C VAL A 8 -58.82 64.69 35.12
N LEU A 9 -57.51 64.68 34.82
CA LEU A 9 -56.69 64.38 33.61
C LEU A 9 -55.69 63.23 34.01
N ALA A 10 -54.73 62.67 33.26
CA ALA A 10 -54.06 62.91 31.97
C ALA A 10 -53.49 61.55 31.41
N ALA A 11 -52.72 61.42 30.31
CA ALA A 11 -51.99 62.40 29.48
C ALA A 11 -51.96 62.04 27.97
N LEU A 12 -50.81 62.19 27.29
CA LEU A 12 -50.63 62.29 25.84
C LEU A 12 -49.62 61.28 25.23
N ILE A 13 -49.81 61.01 23.93
CA ILE A 13 -48.82 60.66 22.87
C ILE A 13 -48.46 59.16 22.60
N LEU A 14 -48.46 58.90 21.28
CA LEU A 14 -48.02 57.80 20.40
C LEU A 14 -46.94 56.83 20.93
N ALA A 15 -46.81 55.59 20.42
CA ALA A 15 -46.92 55.19 19.00
C ALA A 15 -47.36 53.73 18.77
N ALA A 16 -47.62 53.38 17.49
CA ALA A 16 -47.93 52.02 17.06
C ALA A 16 -46.70 51.32 16.47
N CYS A 17 -46.54 50.02 16.72
CA CYS A 17 -45.55 49.19 16.03
C CYS A 17 -46.08 47.76 15.73
N GLN A 18 -46.12 47.45 14.44
CA GLN A 18 -45.96 46.16 13.76
C GLN A 18 -46.15 44.86 14.57
N ASN A 19 -47.16 44.07 14.18
CA ASN A 19 -47.23 42.65 14.48
C ASN A 19 -46.34 41.86 13.50
N GLN A 20 -45.17 41.40 13.94
CA GLN A 20 -44.30 40.48 13.20
C GLN A 20 -44.32 39.12 13.88
N GLY A 21 -44.66 38.07 13.14
CA GLY A 21 -44.78 36.70 13.65
C GLY A 21 -43.42 36.06 13.91
N VAL A 22 -42.86 36.28 15.10
CA VAL A 22 -41.62 35.63 15.53
C VAL A 22 -41.88 34.15 15.82
N SER A 23 -41.46 33.29 14.90
CA SER A 23 -41.27 31.86 15.19
C SER A 23 -40.21 31.71 16.30
N PRO A 24 -40.38 30.79 17.28
CA PRO A 24 -39.43 30.63 18.38
C PRO A 24 -38.08 30.12 17.88
N GLY A 25 -37.18 31.06 17.56
CA GLY A 25 -35.84 30.79 17.06
C GLY A 25 -34.97 30.10 18.12
N VAL A 26 -34.33 29.00 17.74
CA VAL A 26 -33.34 28.30 18.57
C VAL A 26 -32.09 29.18 18.73
N ASP A 27 -31.99 29.85 19.88
CA ASP A 27 -30.85 30.69 20.25
C ASP A 27 -29.78 29.97 21.09
N ALA A 28 -29.85 28.63 21.14
CA ALA A 28 -28.95 27.77 21.90
C ALA A 28 -28.44 26.58 21.06
N PRO A 29 -27.27 26.01 21.42
CA PRO A 29 -26.85 24.69 20.94
C PRO A 29 -27.90 23.61 21.20
N PRO A 30 -27.91 22.49 20.46
CA PRO A 30 -28.86 21.42 20.69
C PRO A 30 -28.67 20.72 22.04
N ALA A 31 -29.71 20.03 22.50
CA ALA A 31 -29.59 19.08 23.60
C ALA A 31 -28.66 17.91 23.20
N ALA A 32 -28.04 17.25 24.18
CA ALA A 32 -27.28 16.03 23.92
C ALA A 32 -28.20 14.91 23.40
N PRO A 33 -27.76 14.09 22.41
CA PRO A 33 -28.54 12.95 21.94
C PRO A 33 -28.90 11.96 23.05
N THR A 34 -30.13 11.44 23.04
CA THR A 34 -30.58 10.39 23.97
C THR A 34 -30.59 9.01 23.30
N ASN A 35 -30.61 7.96 24.13
CA ASN A 35 -30.68 6.54 23.73
C ASN A 35 -29.67 6.13 22.63
N LEU A 36 -28.45 6.68 22.70
CA LEU A 36 -27.32 6.18 21.92
C LEU A 36 -27.11 4.70 22.25
N ARG A 37 -27.18 3.87 21.21
CA ARG A 37 -27.13 2.41 21.28
C ARG A 37 -26.43 1.85 20.06
N VAL A 38 -25.88 0.65 20.19
CA VAL A 38 -25.46 -0.16 19.05
C VAL A 38 -26.67 -0.94 18.54
N SER A 39 -27.01 -0.77 17.27
CA SER A 39 -28.09 -1.51 16.59
C SER A 39 -27.58 -2.72 15.81
N GLN A 40 -26.29 -2.73 15.42
CA GLN A 40 -25.62 -3.88 14.83
C GLN A 40 -24.12 -3.86 15.15
N VAL A 41 -23.53 -5.02 15.40
CA VAL A 41 -22.08 -5.20 15.52
C VAL A 41 -21.63 -6.43 14.69
N THR A 42 -20.47 -6.33 14.07
CA THR A 42 -19.79 -7.42 13.37
C THR A 42 -18.31 -7.45 13.79
N SER A 43 -17.47 -8.20 13.07
CA SER A 43 -16.02 -8.19 13.25
C SER A 43 -15.32 -6.99 12.64
N SER A 44 -15.99 -6.21 11.77
CA SER A 44 -15.39 -5.05 11.09
C SER A 44 -16.29 -3.80 11.07
N SER A 45 -17.51 -3.87 11.62
CA SER A 45 -18.46 -2.77 11.62
C SER A 45 -19.29 -2.65 12.90
N VAL A 46 -19.72 -1.42 13.18
CA VAL A 46 -20.69 -1.06 14.23
C VAL A 46 -21.67 -0.06 13.64
N THR A 47 -22.98 -0.36 13.74
CA THR A 47 -24.02 0.63 13.51
C THR A 47 -24.47 1.21 14.83
N LEU A 48 -24.29 2.53 14.98
CA LEU A 48 -24.81 3.36 16.05
C LEU A 48 -26.20 3.87 15.67
N SER A 49 -27.08 4.04 16.65
CA SER A 49 -28.35 4.77 16.48
C SER A 49 -28.66 5.53 17.77
N TRP A 50 -29.34 6.67 17.66
CA TRP A 50 -29.76 7.51 18.79
C TRP A 50 -31.13 8.13 18.50
N ASP A 51 -31.64 8.97 19.38
CA ASP A 51 -32.90 9.69 19.15
C ASP A 51 -32.66 11.00 18.38
N ALA A 52 -33.61 11.39 17.54
CA ALA A 52 -33.53 12.62 16.78
C ALA A 52 -33.67 13.87 17.68
N VAL A 53 -32.63 14.69 17.75
CA VAL A 53 -32.67 16.00 18.43
C VAL A 53 -33.27 17.03 17.48
N SER A 54 -34.50 17.47 17.76
CA SER A 54 -35.30 18.32 16.86
C SER A 54 -34.70 19.71 16.55
N THR A 55 -33.73 20.16 17.35
CA THR A 55 -33.03 21.44 17.19
C THR A 55 -31.65 21.31 16.52
N ALA A 56 -31.27 20.10 16.11
CA ALA A 56 -30.00 19.81 15.45
C ALA A 56 -30.10 19.93 13.92
N SER A 57 -29.04 20.44 13.29
CA SER A 57 -28.84 20.41 11.83
C SER A 57 -28.06 19.17 11.39
N ASN A 58 -27.15 18.69 12.24
CA ASN A 58 -26.40 17.45 12.08
C ASN A 58 -25.97 16.91 13.44
N TYR A 59 -25.36 15.73 13.44
CA TYR A 59 -24.61 15.19 14.57
C TYR A 59 -23.11 15.21 14.27
N VAL A 60 -22.28 15.09 15.29
CA VAL A 60 -20.83 14.88 15.19
C VAL A 60 -20.53 13.53 15.84
N VAL A 61 -19.91 12.62 15.10
CA VAL A 61 -19.52 11.28 15.55
C VAL A 61 -18.01 11.18 15.64
N GLU A 62 -17.51 10.77 16.79
CA GLU A 62 -16.10 10.56 17.11
C GLU A 62 -15.87 9.15 17.67
N ARG A 63 -14.63 8.64 17.58
CA ARG A 63 -14.24 7.31 18.09
C ARG A 63 -12.85 7.32 18.72
N LYS A 64 -12.68 6.58 19.83
CA LYS A 64 -11.39 6.19 20.43
C LYS A 64 -11.27 4.66 20.48
N SER A 65 -10.05 4.15 20.54
CA SER A 65 -9.74 2.72 20.76
C SER A 65 -8.63 2.60 21.80
N GLY A 66 -8.82 1.70 22.77
CA GLY A 66 -7.92 1.59 23.93
C GLY A 66 -7.73 2.95 24.64
N GLY A 67 -6.47 3.30 24.91
CA GLY A 67 -6.10 4.58 25.55
C GLY A 67 -5.95 5.78 24.60
N SER A 68 -6.42 5.70 23.35
CA SER A 68 -6.27 6.80 22.39
C SER A 68 -7.20 7.99 22.70
N GLY A 69 -6.84 9.17 22.20
CA GLY A 69 -7.78 10.29 22.08
C GLY A 69 -8.92 9.99 21.09
N TYR A 70 -9.94 10.84 21.11
CA TYR A 70 -11.02 10.83 20.12
C TYR A 70 -10.53 11.34 18.76
N ALA A 71 -10.86 10.60 17.70
CA ALA A 71 -10.76 11.06 16.32
C ALA A 71 -12.17 11.29 15.74
N PRO A 72 -12.40 12.35 14.96
CA PRO A 72 -13.66 12.55 14.24
C PRO A 72 -13.82 11.52 13.13
N LEU A 73 -15.06 11.04 12.93
CA LEU A 73 -15.41 10.09 11.88
C LEU A 73 -16.34 10.71 10.83
N ALA A 74 -17.45 11.30 11.27
CA ALA A 74 -18.51 11.76 10.38
C ALA A 74 -19.40 12.83 11.01
N ASN A 75 -20.10 13.58 10.14
CA ASN A 75 -21.11 14.56 10.52
C ASN A 75 -22.49 14.21 9.92
N PRO A 76 -23.14 13.10 10.32
CA PRO A 76 -24.39 12.65 9.71
C PRO A 76 -25.56 13.58 10.05
N THR A 77 -26.50 13.74 9.12
CA THR A 77 -27.77 14.47 9.34
C THR A 77 -28.88 13.57 9.91
N GLN A 78 -28.75 12.25 9.78
CA GLN A 78 -29.65 11.25 10.33
C GLN A 78 -29.17 10.76 11.71
N PRO A 79 -30.05 10.29 12.60
CA PRO A 79 -29.70 9.85 13.96
C PRO A 79 -29.12 8.42 13.99
N THR A 80 -28.26 8.11 13.02
CA THR A 80 -27.64 6.79 12.82
C THR A 80 -26.33 6.93 12.05
N TYR A 81 -25.37 6.05 12.32
CA TYR A 81 -24.09 5.99 11.61
C TYR A 81 -23.53 4.57 11.65
N THR A 82 -23.05 4.06 10.51
CA THR A 82 -22.31 2.80 10.45
C THR A 82 -20.83 3.09 10.24
N ASP A 83 -20.01 2.73 11.23
CA ASP A 83 -18.56 2.62 11.06
C ASP A 83 -18.24 1.24 10.47
N THR A 84 -17.45 1.19 9.41
CA THR A 84 -16.97 -0.04 8.75
C THR A 84 -15.44 -0.15 8.72
N SER A 85 -14.76 0.62 9.59
CA SER A 85 -13.30 0.75 9.63
C SER A 85 -12.69 0.13 10.88
N LEU A 86 -13.24 -1.01 11.33
CA LEU A 86 -12.92 -1.65 12.60
C LEU A 86 -12.13 -2.94 12.44
N SER A 87 -11.28 -3.21 13.43
CA SER A 87 -10.60 -4.48 13.63
C SER A 87 -11.47 -5.42 14.47
N ALA A 88 -11.30 -6.72 14.29
CA ALA A 88 -12.04 -7.75 15.04
C ALA A 88 -11.64 -7.81 16.52
N ASP A 89 -12.55 -8.32 17.36
CA ASP A 89 -12.37 -8.48 18.82
C ASP A 89 -11.80 -7.23 19.53
N THR A 90 -12.09 -6.04 19.03
CA THR A 90 -11.48 -4.77 19.45
C THR A 90 -12.51 -3.87 20.12
N SER A 91 -12.14 -3.28 21.25
CA SER A 91 -13.01 -2.37 22.01
C SER A 91 -12.88 -0.94 21.51
N TYR A 92 -14.00 -0.37 21.08
CA TYR A 92 -14.14 1.02 20.63
C TYR A 92 -15.13 1.75 21.50
N THR A 93 -14.83 3.01 21.84
CA THR A 93 -15.81 3.92 22.41
C THR A 93 -16.12 5.01 21.40
N TYR A 94 -17.40 5.17 21.10
CA TYR A 94 -17.91 6.24 20.26
C TYR A 94 -18.44 7.36 21.13
N ARG A 95 -18.33 8.60 20.65
CA ARG A 95 -18.98 9.78 21.22
C ARG A 95 -19.84 10.42 20.14
N VAL A 96 -21.10 10.70 20.48
CA VAL A 96 -22.05 11.37 19.57
C VAL A 96 -22.61 12.61 20.23
N SER A 97 -22.59 13.72 19.51
CA SER A 97 -23.17 15.01 19.91
C SER A 97 -24.01 15.58 18.78
N ALA A 98 -24.96 16.45 19.12
CA ALA A 98 -25.79 17.18 18.16
C ALA A 98 -25.21 18.58 17.90
N SER A 99 -25.37 19.12 16.69
CA SER A 99 -24.84 20.43 16.30
C SER A 99 -25.84 21.23 15.48
N ASN A 100 -25.82 22.55 15.65
CA ASN A 100 -26.56 23.52 14.83
C ASN A 100 -25.75 24.82 14.70
N GLY A 101 -26.30 25.83 14.02
CA GLY A 101 -25.66 27.15 13.83
C GLY A 101 -25.41 27.98 15.10
N LYS A 102 -25.73 27.48 16.30
CA LYS A 102 -25.43 28.10 17.60
C LYS A 102 -24.35 27.34 18.38
N GLY A 103 -24.04 26.10 18.00
CA GLY A 103 -22.96 25.31 18.60
C GLY A 103 -23.26 23.81 18.67
N GLN A 104 -22.36 23.10 19.36
CA GLN A 104 -22.38 21.65 19.54
C GLN A 104 -22.79 21.30 20.98
N SER A 105 -23.57 20.24 21.15
CA SER A 105 -24.01 19.73 22.45
C SER A 105 -22.88 19.05 23.22
N ALA A 106 -23.09 18.77 24.51
CA ALA A 106 -22.34 17.71 25.18
C ALA A 106 -22.49 16.38 24.42
N GLY A 107 -21.44 15.56 24.39
CA GLY A 107 -21.45 14.25 23.74
C GLY A 107 -21.84 13.14 24.71
N VAL A 108 -22.67 12.21 24.23
CA VAL A 108 -22.93 10.92 24.90
C VAL A 108 -21.98 9.85 24.38
N GLU A 109 -21.47 8.99 25.27
CA GLU A 109 -20.52 7.92 24.92
C GLU A 109 -21.20 6.53 24.91
N GLN A 110 -20.77 5.66 23.99
CA GLN A 110 -21.13 4.24 23.96
C GLN A 110 -19.90 3.40 23.63
N THR A 111 -19.57 2.44 24.49
CA THR A 111 -18.49 1.47 24.28
C THR A 111 -19.05 0.16 23.71
N VAL A 112 -18.31 -0.45 22.78
CA VAL A 112 -18.66 -1.73 22.16
C VAL A 112 -17.40 -2.47 21.74
N ARG A 113 -17.42 -3.80 21.84
CA ARG A 113 -16.39 -4.68 21.28
C ARG A 113 -16.92 -5.28 19.98
N THR A 114 -16.15 -5.20 18.90
CA THR A 114 -16.44 -5.95 17.66
C THR A 114 -16.42 -7.46 17.95
N THR A 115 -17.12 -8.26 17.15
CA THR A 115 -17.05 -9.72 17.29
C THR A 115 -15.67 -10.22 16.86
N SER A 116 -15.31 -11.44 17.27
CA SER A 116 -14.23 -12.16 16.59
C SER A 116 -14.56 -12.30 15.09
N ALA A 117 -13.54 -12.25 14.23
CA ALA A 117 -13.71 -12.62 12.83
C ALA A 117 -13.76 -14.14 12.70
N THR A 118 -14.69 -14.66 11.90
CA THR A 118 -14.60 -16.04 11.42
C THR A 118 -13.37 -16.12 10.51
N PRO A 119 -12.36 -16.97 10.81
CA PRO A 119 -11.17 -17.07 9.95
C PRO A 119 -11.58 -17.62 8.58
N VAL A 120 -11.11 -16.98 7.51
CA VAL A 120 -11.36 -17.43 6.14
C VAL A 120 -10.70 -18.81 5.95
N GLN A 121 -11.50 -19.84 5.67
CA GLN A 121 -11.00 -21.18 5.43
C GLN A 121 -10.52 -21.31 3.98
N PHE A 122 -9.34 -21.91 3.81
CA PHE A 122 -8.75 -22.14 2.50
C PHE A 122 -7.93 -23.44 2.49
N LYS A 123 -7.84 -24.07 1.33
CA LYS A 123 -6.92 -25.18 1.06
C LYS A 123 -5.70 -24.67 0.29
N ILE A 124 -4.55 -25.29 0.51
CA ILE A 124 -3.32 -25.01 -0.23
C ILE A 124 -3.13 -26.11 -1.28
N GLU A 125 -3.25 -25.77 -2.56
CA GLU A 125 -3.10 -26.71 -3.67
C GLU A 125 -1.79 -26.44 -4.43
N THR A 126 -0.96 -27.47 -4.62
CA THR A 126 0.19 -27.38 -5.53
C THR A 126 -0.30 -27.23 -6.97
N VAL A 127 0.24 -26.24 -7.67
CA VAL A 127 -0.10 -25.92 -9.06
C VAL A 127 0.99 -26.42 -10.02
N LYS A 128 2.26 -26.20 -9.66
CA LYS A 128 3.42 -26.63 -10.44
C LYS A 128 4.67 -26.72 -9.56
N THR A 129 5.65 -27.49 -10.00
CA THR A 129 7.03 -27.38 -9.53
C THR A 129 7.93 -27.23 -10.77
N VAL A 130 8.91 -26.33 -10.69
CA VAL A 130 9.97 -26.11 -11.68
C VAL A 130 11.35 -26.23 -11.00
N GLN A 131 12.45 -26.08 -11.74
CA GLN A 131 13.81 -26.37 -11.27
C GLN A 131 14.63 -25.11 -10.96
N ASP A 132 13.98 -24.02 -10.53
CA ASP A 132 14.62 -22.73 -10.18
C ASP A 132 13.68 -21.82 -9.37
N THR A 133 14.21 -20.76 -8.75
CA THR A 133 13.47 -19.64 -8.15
C THR A 133 12.53 -18.98 -9.16
N VAL A 134 11.22 -19.04 -8.92
CA VAL A 134 10.20 -18.36 -9.72
C VAL A 134 10.02 -16.92 -9.21
N TRP A 135 10.72 -15.97 -9.84
CA TRP A 135 10.98 -14.64 -9.28
C TRP A 135 9.81 -13.65 -9.42
N ALA A 136 9.21 -13.58 -10.61
CA ALA A 136 7.97 -12.85 -10.86
C ALA A 136 6.95 -13.73 -11.58
N MET A 137 5.67 -13.50 -11.26
CA MET A 137 4.50 -14.11 -11.89
C MET A 137 3.54 -13.04 -12.40
N ARG A 138 2.82 -13.31 -13.49
CA ARG A 138 1.69 -12.51 -13.99
C ARG A 138 0.67 -13.39 -14.70
N PHE A 139 -0.62 -13.13 -14.51
CA PHE A 139 -1.66 -13.76 -15.31
C PHE A 139 -1.91 -13.00 -16.60
N ALA A 140 -1.80 -13.68 -17.73
CA ALA A 140 -2.25 -13.15 -19.01
C ALA A 140 -3.80 -13.18 -19.10
N PRO A 141 -4.43 -12.30 -19.90
CA PRO A 141 -5.87 -12.29 -20.12
C PRO A 141 -6.46 -13.59 -20.70
N ASP A 142 -5.61 -14.46 -21.28
CA ASP A 142 -5.99 -15.80 -21.76
C ASP A 142 -5.96 -16.90 -20.69
N GLY A 143 -5.64 -16.54 -19.44
CA GLY A 143 -5.61 -17.45 -18.29
C GLY A 143 -4.28 -18.18 -18.08
N ARG A 144 -3.26 -17.98 -18.94
CA ARG A 144 -1.91 -18.50 -18.68
C ARG A 144 -1.24 -17.75 -17.53
N LEU A 145 -0.52 -18.49 -16.70
CA LEU A 145 0.37 -17.93 -15.69
C LEU A 145 1.76 -17.77 -16.31
N LEU A 146 2.12 -16.54 -16.65
CA LEU A 146 3.45 -16.19 -17.14
C LEU A 146 4.39 -15.98 -15.94
N PHE A 147 5.64 -16.40 -16.03
CA PHE A 147 6.62 -16.25 -14.96
C PHE A 147 8.07 -16.19 -15.44
N THR A 148 8.95 -15.66 -14.60
CA THR A 148 10.41 -15.66 -14.77
C THR A 148 11.05 -16.69 -13.84
N GLN A 149 12.08 -17.38 -14.33
CA GLN A 149 12.99 -18.19 -13.52
C GLN A 149 14.30 -17.40 -13.36
N ARG A 150 14.78 -17.22 -12.12
CA ARG A 150 15.85 -16.26 -11.80
C ARG A 150 17.17 -16.61 -12.51
N ASP A 151 17.60 -17.85 -12.43
CA ASP A 151 18.94 -18.29 -12.83
C ASP A 151 19.00 -18.69 -14.32
N ASP A 152 18.03 -18.25 -15.12
CA ASP A 152 18.06 -18.41 -16.57
C ASP A 152 19.24 -17.65 -17.21
N PRO A 153 20.01 -18.28 -18.13
CA PRO A 153 21.22 -17.68 -18.71
C PRO A 153 20.93 -16.66 -19.84
N VAL A 154 19.67 -16.56 -20.26
CA VAL A 154 19.18 -15.61 -21.28
C VAL A 154 17.82 -15.08 -20.84
N VAL A 155 17.43 -13.89 -21.31
CA VAL A 155 16.13 -13.32 -20.96
C VAL A 155 15.02 -14.26 -21.43
N LYS A 156 14.18 -14.74 -20.51
CA LYS A 156 13.12 -15.71 -20.81
C LYS A 156 11.84 -15.40 -20.04
N VAL A 157 10.71 -15.79 -20.63
CA VAL A 157 9.42 -15.90 -19.93
C VAL A 157 8.88 -17.31 -20.15
N HIS A 158 8.49 -17.97 -19.07
CA HIS A 158 7.72 -19.20 -19.12
C HIS A 158 6.22 -18.87 -19.08
N ALA A 159 5.38 -19.67 -19.74
CA ALA A 159 3.93 -19.59 -19.63
C ALA A 159 3.34 -20.95 -19.27
N LEU A 160 2.83 -21.09 -18.05
CA LEU A 160 2.10 -22.27 -17.59
C LEU A 160 0.63 -22.18 -18.01
N ASN A 161 0.16 -23.19 -18.72
CA ASN A 161 -1.27 -23.44 -18.91
C ASN A 161 -1.80 -24.23 -17.70
N LEU A 162 -2.70 -23.63 -16.91
CA LEU A 162 -3.24 -24.24 -15.70
C LEU A 162 -4.11 -25.49 -15.94
N ASN A 163 -4.67 -25.66 -17.14
CA ASN A 163 -5.57 -26.79 -17.45
C ASN A 163 -4.81 -28.04 -17.89
N SER A 164 -3.69 -27.88 -18.61
CA SER A 164 -2.85 -29.00 -19.10
C SER A 164 -1.60 -29.24 -18.24
N GLY A 165 -1.23 -28.28 -17.38
CA GLY A 165 0.05 -28.31 -16.65
C GLY A 165 1.30 -28.13 -17.52
N SER A 166 1.13 -27.88 -18.83
CA SER A 166 2.22 -27.68 -19.78
C SER A 166 2.80 -26.27 -19.68
N VAL A 167 4.12 -26.14 -19.78
CA VAL A 167 4.83 -24.87 -19.84
C VAL A 167 5.28 -24.61 -21.28
N THR A 168 5.21 -23.35 -21.72
CA THR A 168 5.78 -22.88 -22.99
C THR A 168 6.83 -21.82 -22.70
N ASP A 169 8.03 -22.01 -23.24
CA ASP A 169 9.17 -21.13 -23.01
C ASP A 169 9.31 -20.12 -24.15
N TYR A 170 9.39 -18.84 -23.80
CA TYR A 170 9.65 -17.72 -24.69
C TYR A 170 11.08 -17.24 -24.48
N ASN A 171 11.96 -17.51 -25.45
CA ASN A 171 13.40 -17.29 -25.33
C ASN A 171 13.82 -16.00 -26.04
N GLY A 172 14.53 -15.12 -25.34
CA GLY A 172 15.17 -13.92 -25.87
C GLY A 172 16.63 -14.16 -26.28
N ALA A 173 17.21 -13.18 -26.97
CA ALA A 173 18.61 -13.24 -27.44
C ALA A 173 19.62 -12.60 -26.48
N SER A 174 19.18 -11.72 -25.56
CA SER A 174 20.06 -11.11 -24.57
C SER A 174 20.50 -12.13 -23.52
N ALA A 175 21.81 -12.25 -23.32
CA ALA A 175 22.40 -12.99 -22.21
C ALA A 175 22.10 -12.28 -20.87
N VAL A 176 22.01 -13.08 -19.81
CA VAL A 176 21.72 -12.64 -18.44
C VAL A 176 22.91 -12.96 -17.56
N LEU A 177 23.22 -12.06 -16.63
CA LEU A 177 24.16 -12.36 -15.56
C LEU A 177 23.39 -13.03 -14.41
N ASN A 178 23.69 -14.30 -14.16
CA ASN A 178 23.08 -15.16 -13.13
C ASN A 178 24.14 -15.79 -12.20
N ALA A 179 25.37 -15.28 -12.20
CA ALA A 179 26.52 -15.93 -11.58
C ALA A 179 26.66 -15.70 -10.06
N THR A 180 25.97 -14.70 -9.50
CA THR A 180 26.22 -14.18 -8.15
C THR A 180 24.96 -13.67 -7.44
N GLY A 181 24.86 -13.93 -6.13
CA GLY A 181 23.96 -13.26 -5.20
C GLY A 181 22.48 -13.19 -5.61
N GLU A 182 22.01 -11.99 -5.94
CA GLU A 182 20.62 -11.67 -6.33
C GLU A 182 20.49 -11.29 -7.82
N ASN A 183 21.44 -11.66 -8.68
CA ASN A 183 21.37 -11.41 -10.12
C ASN A 183 20.39 -12.38 -10.82
N GLY A 184 19.99 -12.08 -12.07
CA GLY A 184 19.21 -13.00 -12.91
C GLY A 184 18.13 -12.35 -13.77
N VAL A 185 17.14 -13.15 -14.21
CA VAL A 185 15.88 -12.66 -14.78
C VAL A 185 14.89 -12.39 -13.66
N LEU A 186 14.58 -11.12 -13.42
CA LEU A 186 13.90 -10.68 -12.21
C LEU A 186 12.44 -10.30 -12.53
N GLY A 187 12.09 -9.02 -12.48
CA GLY A 187 10.72 -8.54 -12.64
C GLY A 187 10.13 -8.82 -14.02
N LEU A 188 8.82 -9.06 -14.02
CA LEU A 188 7.97 -9.21 -15.19
C LEU A 188 6.70 -8.38 -14.98
N ASP A 189 6.31 -7.60 -15.97
CA ASP A 189 4.94 -7.14 -16.10
C ASP A 189 4.42 -7.20 -17.54
N LEU A 190 3.09 -7.25 -17.70
CA LEU A 190 2.42 -7.33 -19.00
C LEU A 190 1.94 -5.94 -19.43
N ASP A 191 1.97 -5.64 -20.72
CA ASP A 191 1.35 -4.42 -21.24
C ASP A 191 -0.17 -4.41 -20.92
N PRO A 192 -0.78 -3.26 -20.58
CA PRO A 192 -2.23 -3.17 -20.38
C PRO A 192 -3.05 -3.64 -21.59
N ASN A 193 -2.44 -3.66 -22.80
CA ASN A 193 -3.04 -4.15 -24.03
C ASN A 193 -2.49 -5.54 -24.45
N PHE A 194 -1.93 -6.33 -23.53
CA PHE A 194 -1.30 -7.63 -23.83
C PHE A 194 -2.17 -8.54 -24.72
N ALA A 195 -3.49 -8.54 -24.50
CA ALA A 195 -4.45 -9.32 -25.30
C ALA A 195 -4.46 -9.00 -26.81
N THR A 196 -3.92 -7.85 -27.23
CA THR A 196 -3.80 -7.45 -28.65
C THR A 196 -2.36 -7.31 -29.13
N ASN A 197 -1.39 -7.07 -28.23
CA ASN A 197 0.00 -6.81 -28.60
C ASN A 197 1.04 -7.84 -28.11
N ASN A 198 0.68 -8.78 -27.22
CA ASN A 198 1.57 -9.77 -26.59
C ASN A 198 2.86 -9.17 -25.98
N LYS A 199 2.84 -7.89 -25.58
CA LYS A 199 4.03 -7.15 -25.13
C LYS A 199 4.24 -7.30 -23.63
N VAL A 200 5.50 -7.55 -23.24
CA VAL A 200 5.95 -7.70 -21.86
C VAL A 200 7.13 -6.79 -21.56
N TYR A 201 7.36 -6.56 -20.28
CA TYR A 201 8.44 -5.73 -19.75
C TYR A 201 9.18 -6.55 -18.70
N LEU A 202 10.48 -6.76 -18.92
CA LEU A 202 11.32 -7.52 -18.00
C LEU A 202 12.43 -6.65 -17.42
N CYS A 203 12.71 -6.86 -16.14
CA CYS A 203 13.87 -6.33 -15.43
C CYS A 203 14.86 -7.47 -15.17
N TYR A 204 16.12 -7.32 -15.55
CA TYR A 204 17.13 -8.38 -15.41
C TYR A 204 18.54 -7.81 -15.32
N THR A 205 19.46 -8.61 -14.77
CA THR A 205 20.88 -8.24 -14.66
C THR A 205 21.65 -8.66 -15.92
N TYR A 206 22.58 -7.82 -16.37
CA TYR A 206 23.55 -8.09 -17.43
C TYR A 206 24.93 -7.49 -17.06
N GLY A 207 25.92 -7.68 -17.94
CA GLY A 207 27.30 -7.24 -17.70
C GLY A 207 28.17 -8.40 -17.23
N SER A 208 28.98 -8.18 -16.19
CA SER A 208 29.91 -9.17 -15.63
C SER A 208 30.01 -9.01 -14.12
N VAL A 209 30.46 -10.04 -13.41
CA VAL A 209 30.74 -9.95 -11.95
C VAL A 209 31.72 -8.79 -11.67
N GLY A 210 31.37 -7.91 -10.74
CA GLY A 210 32.09 -6.67 -10.42
C GLY A 210 31.80 -5.47 -11.34
N ASN A 211 30.95 -5.64 -12.36
CA ASN A 211 30.39 -4.59 -13.20
C ASN A 211 28.97 -5.01 -13.66
N GLU A 212 28.11 -5.20 -12.66
CA GLU A 212 26.71 -5.58 -12.83
C GLU A 212 25.85 -4.38 -13.22
N HIS A 213 24.90 -4.58 -14.15
CA HIS A 213 23.93 -3.57 -14.57
C HIS A 213 22.54 -4.20 -14.60
N ASN A 214 21.51 -3.49 -14.14
CA ASN A 214 20.12 -3.92 -14.29
C ASN A 214 19.45 -3.12 -15.40
N ARG A 215 18.62 -3.78 -16.21
CA ARG A 215 17.90 -3.13 -17.31
C ARG A 215 16.44 -3.52 -17.33
N VAL A 216 15.58 -2.54 -17.58
CA VAL A 216 14.22 -2.80 -18.06
C VAL A 216 14.21 -2.74 -19.58
N SER A 217 13.85 -3.86 -20.21
CA SER A 217 13.58 -3.94 -21.66
C SER A 217 12.14 -4.41 -21.91
N SER A 218 11.54 -3.97 -23.01
CA SER A 218 10.28 -4.54 -23.50
C SER A 218 10.50 -5.54 -24.64
N PHE A 219 9.68 -6.58 -24.69
CA PHE A 219 9.70 -7.65 -25.68
C PHE A 219 8.28 -7.99 -26.16
N THR A 220 8.16 -8.67 -27.30
CA THR A 220 6.89 -9.24 -27.80
C THR A 220 6.99 -10.77 -27.82
N LEU A 221 6.03 -11.47 -27.19
CA LEU A 221 5.93 -12.92 -27.23
C LEU A 221 5.41 -13.37 -28.60
N SER A 222 6.14 -14.26 -29.27
CA SER A 222 5.70 -14.90 -30.51
C SER A 222 6.26 -16.32 -30.63
N GLY A 223 5.40 -17.31 -30.87
CA GLY A 223 5.78 -18.74 -30.91
C GLY A 223 6.40 -19.20 -29.59
N SER A 224 7.72 -19.40 -29.59
CA SER A 224 8.57 -19.74 -28.45
C SER A 224 9.72 -18.72 -28.23
N SER A 225 9.51 -17.48 -28.68
CA SER A 225 10.51 -16.40 -28.66
C SER A 225 10.03 -15.13 -27.96
N LEU A 226 10.97 -14.45 -27.30
CA LEU A 226 10.87 -13.03 -26.95
C LEU A 226 11.58 -12.23 -28.03
N SER A 227 10.80 -11.44 -28.77
CA SER A 227 11.26 -10.73 -29.98
C SER A 227 11.13 -9.22 -29.85
N GLY A 228 11.85 -8.48 -30.69
CA GLY A 228 11.75 -7.01 -30.73
C GLY A 228 12.18 -6.32 -29.43
N GLU A 229 13.31 -6.74 -28.84
CA GLU A 229 13.83 -6.13 -27.61
C GLU A 229 14.03 -4.62 -27.80
N LYS A 230 13.49 -3.84 -26.86
CA LYS A 230 13.81 -2.41 -26.69
C LYS A 230 14.20 -2.13 -25.25
N ALA A 231 15.46 -1.74 -25.03
CA ALA A 231 15.92 -1.16 -23.77
C ALA A 231 15.15 0.13 -23.45
N LEU A 232 14.67 0.26 -22.20
CA LEU A 232 13.85 1.40 -21.75
C LEU A 232 14.53 2.20 -20.63
N LEU A 233 15.19 1.54 -19.69
CA LEU A 233 15.92 2.15 -18.58
C LEU A 233 17.06 1.22 -18.14
N GLU A 234 18.29 1.74 -18.12
CA GLU A 234 19.46 1.09 -17.54
C GLU A 234 19.74 1.69 -16.15
N MET A 235 20.11 0.83 -15.21
CA MET A 235 20.24 1.11 -13.78
C MET A 235 21.49 0.41 -13.26
N ARG A 236 22.11 0.94 -12.19
CA ARG A 236 23.32 0.33 -11.64
C ARG A 236 22.93 -0.97 -10.93
N GLY A 237 23.54 -2.09 -11.32
CA GLY A 237 23.33 -3.39 -10.68
C GLY A 237 24.43 -3.69 -9.66
N GLY A 238 24.16 -4.65 -8.79
CA GLY A 238 25.15 -5.17 -7.84
C GLY A 238 24.98 -6.67 -7.62
N ALA A 239 25.91 -7.29 -6.91
CA ALA A 239 25.75 -8.69 -6.49
C ALA A 239 24.54 -8.87 -5.56
N HIS A 240 24.16 -7.82 -4.82
CA HIS A 240 22.95 -7.78 -3.99
C HIS A 240 22.14 -6.50 -4.26
N HIS A 241 20.90 -6.49 -3.76
CA HIS A 241 19.98 -5.35 -3.78
C HIS A 241 19.62 -4.88 -5.19
N ASN A 242 19.29 -5.85 -6.05
CA ASN A 242 18.88 -5.54 -7.42
C ASN A 242 17.45 -4.96 -7.51
N GLY A 243 16.59 -5.19 -6.51
CA GLY A 243 15.18 -4.72 -6.52
C GLY A 243 14.42 -5.29 -7.71
N CYS A 244 14.36 -4.54 -8.80
CA CYS A 244 13.94 -4.95 -10.14
C CYS A 244 12.47 -5.40 -10.28
N ARG A 245 11.56 -5.03 -9.37
CA ARG A 245 10.12 -5.26 -9.57
C ARG A 245 9.58 -4.27 -10.59
N VAL A 246 8.81 -4.76 -11.56
CA VAL A 246 8.10 -3.95 -12.58
C VAL A 246 6.61 -3.97 -12.29
N ALA A 247 5.96 -2.81 -12.34
CA ALA A 247 4.52 -2.67 -12.15
C ALA A 247 3.94 -1.53 -13.02
N PHE A 248 2.85 -1.79 -13.74
CA PHE A 248 2.06 -0.75 -14.39
C PHE A 248 1.22 0.04 -13.39
N GLY A 249 1.30 1.37 -13.46
CA GLY A 249 0.43 2.29 -12.72
C GLY A 249 -0.91 2.55 -13.42
N PRO A 250 -1.93 3.02 -12.67
CA PRO A 250 -3.23 3.40 -13.23
C PRO A 250 -3.16 4.63 -14.15
N ASP A 251 -2.02 5.34 -14.18
CA ASP A 251 -1.69 6.41 -15.11
C ASP A 251 -1.05 5.90 -16.43
N GLY A 252 -0.98 4.59 -16.63
CA GLY A 252 -0.42 3.94 -17.81
C GLY A 252 1.10 4.02 -17.90
N LYS A 253 1.80 4.27 -16.78
CA LYS A 253 3.27 4.32 -16.72
C LYS A 253 3.85 3.04 -16.12
N LEU A 254 5.10 2.74 -16.47
CA LEU A 254 5.88 1.69 -15.83
C LEU A 254 6.55 2.27 -14.58
N TYR A 255 6.37 1.58 -13.46
CA TYR A 255 7.10 1.82 -12.23
C TYR A 255 8.09 0.67 -12.00
N VAL A 256 9.30 1.03 -11.59
CA VAL A 256 10.44 0.09 -11.50
C VAL A 256 11.15 0.29 -10.17
N SER A 257 11.26 -0.75 -9.35
CA SER A 257 12.06 -0.71 -8.12
C SER A 257 13.52 -1.02 -8.40
N MET A 258 14.44 -0.40 -7.66
CA MET A 258 15.89 -0.66 -7.75
C MET A 258 16.52 -0.44 -6.37
N GLY A 259 17.15 -1.47 -5.83
CA GLY A 259 17.88 -1.36 -4.57
C GLY A 259 19.21 -0.60 -4.71
N ASP A 260 19.90 -0.41 -3.60
CA ASP A 260 21.10 0.41 -3.46
C ASP A 260 22.35 -0.15 -4.15
N SER A 261 22.22 -1.28 -4.88
CA SER A 261 23.31 -1.87 -5.67
C SER A 261 24.50 -2.33 -4.81
N ALA A 262 24.24 -2.85 -3.61
CA ALA A 262 25.26 -3.33 -2.68
C ALA A 262 26.23 -4.36 -3.33
N PRO A 263 27.55 -4.25 -3.06
CA PRO A 263 28.53 -5.25 -3.46
C PRO A 263 28.35 -6.54 -2.66
N ALA A 264 29.02 -7.61 -3.09
CA ALA A 264 28.98 -8.91 -2.42
C ALA A 264 29.33 -8.79 -0.93
N GLY A 265 28.45 -9.29 -0.05
CA GLY A 265 28.62 -9.23 1.41
C GLY A 265 27.73 -8.24 2.18
N ASP A 266 26.73 -7.63 1.53
CA ASP A 266 25.69 -6.77 2.17
C ASP A 266 26.28 -5.61 3.00
N SER A 267 27.27 -4.93 2.42
CA SER A 267 27.77 -3.65 2.95
C SER A 267 26.91 -2.51 2.40
N PRO A 268 26.41 -1.57 3.23
CA PRO A 268 25.62 -0.44 2.77
C PRO A 268 26.43 0.41 1.78
N SER A 269 25.89 0.64 0.58
CA SER A 269 26.57 1.31 -0.55
C SER A 269 26.63 2.83 -0.39
N GLY A 270 27.38 3.28 0.62
CA GLY A 270 27.74 4.68 0.83
C GLY A 270 26.53 5.59 1.00
N THR A 271 26.37 6.56 0.11
CA THR A 271 25.21 7.47 0.05
C THR A 271 24.48 7.38 -1.29
N ASP A 272 24.66 6.30 -2.04
CA ASP A 272 24.24 6.19 -3.43
C ASP A 272 22.71 6.22 -3.59
N ALA A 273 21.99 5.68 -2.60
CA ALA A 273 20.53 5.80 -2.48
C ALA A 273 20.06 7.27 -2.33
N GLN A 274 20.88 8.13 -1.71
CA GLN A 274 20.61 9.56 -1.50
C GLN A 274 21.04 10.45 -2.68
N ASP A 275 21.94 9.98 -3.55
CA ASP A 275 22.41 10.72 -4.73
C ASP A 275 21.43 10.57 -5.91
N LEU A 276 20.93 11.67 -6.46
CA LEU A 276 19.99 11.66 -7.59
C LEU A 276 20.68 11.45 -8.94
N SER A 277 22.01 11.57 -9.04
CA SER A 277 22.80 11.20 -10.22
C SER A 277 23.02 9.68 -10.34
N ILE A 278 22.87 8.93 -9.24
CA ILE A 278 23.09 7.48 -9.20
C ILE A 278 21.76 6.72 -9.26
N LEU A 279 21.64 5.84 -10.26
CA LEU A 279 20.44 5.04 -10.52
C LEU A 279 20.42 3.74 -9.68
N ALA A 280 20.57 3.90 -8.36
CA ALA A 280 20.48 2.85 -7.35
C ALA A 280 19.78 3.38 -6.08
N GLY A 281 19.02 2.55 -5.38
CA GLY A 281 18.25 2.93 -4.19
C GLY A 281 17.08 3.87 -4.50
N LYS A 282 16.36 3.58 -5.59
CA LYS A 282 15.33 4.42 -6.21
C LYS A 282 14.08 3.61 -6.55
N ILE A 283 12.96 4.30 -6.74
CA ILE A 283 11.86 3.82 -7.59
C ILE A 283 11.75 4.80 -8.75
N PHE A 284 11.62 4.27 -9.96
CA PHE A 284 11.52 5.04 -11.20
C PHE A 284 10.10 5.01 -11.78
N ARG A 285 9.77 5.99 -12.61
CA ARG A 285 8.54 6.08 -13.41
C ARG A 285 8.89 6.47 -14.85
N ILE A 286 8.54 5.62 -15.82
CA ILE A 286 8.79 5.84 -17.26
C ILE A 286 7.56 5.56 -18.11
N ASN A 287 7.49 6.12 -19.33
CA ASN A 287 6.46 5.71 -20.29
C ASN A 287 6.74 4.29 -20.83
N PRO A 288 5.72 3.58 -21.37
CA PRO A 288 5.88 2.20 -21.89
C PRO A 288 6.71 2.09 -23.19
N ASP A 289 7.23 3.21 -23.68
CA ASP A 289 8.20 3.30 -24.77
C ASP A 289 9.63 3.68 -24.29
N GLY A 290 9.84 3.86 -22.99
CA GLY A 290 11.12 4.29 -22.40
C GLY A 290 11.35 5.81 -22.40
N SER A 291 10.44 6.61 -22.96
CA SER A 291 10.50 8.07 -22.78
C SER A 291 10.17 8.45 -21.33
N ILE A 292 10.79 9.53 -20.83
CA ILE A 292 10.61 9.95 -19.44
C ILE A 292 9.45 10.96 -19.35
N PRO A 293 8.42 10.73 -18.51
CA PRO A 293 7.33 11.67 -18.31
C PRO A 293 7.81 13.03 -17.77
N SER A 294 7.33 14.13 -18.37
CA SER A 294 7.71 15.50 -18.00
C SER A 294 7.11 16.00 -16.69
N ASP A 295 6.14 15.27 -16.14
CA ASP A 295 5.52 15.45 -14.82
C ASP A 295 6.27 14.72 -13.69
N ASN A 296 7.37 14.01 -13.99
CA ASN A 296 8.21 13.39 -12.96
C ASN A 296 8.85 14.43 -12.02
N PRO A 297 8.96 14.15 -10.70
CA PRO A 297 9.32 15.14 -9.67
C PRO A 297 10.72 15.73 -9.83
N PHE A 298 11.64 15.01 -10.50
CA PHE A 298 13.01 15.44 -10.75
C PHE A 298 13.29 15.80 -12.22
N TYR A 299 12.24 15.88 -13.07
CA TYR A 299 12.41 16.08 -14.51
C TYR A 299 13.08 17.41 -14.86
N SER A 300 12.78 18.50 -14.16
CA SER A 300 13.37 19.82 -14.42
C SER A 300 14.75 20.01 -13.80
N THR A 301 15.07 19.27 -12.73
CA THR A 301 16.28 19.48 -11.91
C THR A 301 17.42 18.51 -12.19
N GLN A 302 17.13 17.34 -12.79
CA GLN A 302 18.13 16.33 -13.15
C GLN A 302 18.37 16.28 -14.66
N SER A 303 19.28 15.40 -15.12
CA SER A 303 19.59 15.16 -16.53
C SER A 303 19.51 13.66 -16.86
N GLY A 304 19.44 13.33 -18.16
CA GLY A 304 19.40 11.94 -18.64
C GLY A 304 18.35 11.07 -17.94
N ALA A 305 18.74 9.83 -17.64
CA ALA A 305 17.89 8.84 -16.98
C ALA A 305 17.52 9.19 -15.52
N SER A 306 18.26 10.06 -14.82
CA SER A 306 17.88 10.52 -13.47
C SER A 306 16.55 11.29 -13.43
N ARG A 307 16.07 11.79 -14.57
CA ARG A 307 14.71 12.33 -14.70
C ARG A 307 13.61 11.29 -14.52
N ALA A 308 13.94 9.99 -14.62
CA ALA A 308 13.01 8.89 -14.36
C ALA A 308 12.74 8.66 -12.87
N ILE A 309 13.52 9.24 -11.96
CA ILE A 309 13.34 9.03 -10.50
C ILE A 309 11.95 9.52 -10.07
N TRP A 310 11.23 8.66 -9.36
CA TRP A 310 9.95 8.95 -8.71
C TRP A 310 10.14 9.12 -7.19
N SER A 311 10.90 8.22 -6.56
CA SER A 311 11.35 8.33 -5.16
C SER A 311 12.78 7.80 -4.99
N PHE A 312 13.42 8.16 -3.87
CA PHE A 312 14.82 7.85 -3.58
C PHE A 312 15.06 7.57 -2.10
N GLY A 313 16.27 7.14 -1.74
CA GLY A 313 16.59 6.74 -0.36
C GLY A 313 16.02 5.37 0.01
N HIS A 314 16.07 4.41 -0.92
CA HIS A 314 15.67 3.01 -0.71
C HIS A 314 16.89 2.07 -0.59
N ARG A 315 16.76 0.96 0.16
CA ARG A 315 17.74 -0.12 0.28
C ARG A 315 17.50 -1.26 -0.71
N ASN A 316 16.41 -2.02 -0.59
CA ASN A 316 16.10 -3.14 -1.50
C ASN A 316 14.58 -3.37 -1.62
N PRO A 317 13.87 -2.48 -2.35
CA PRO A 317 12.43 -2.59 -2.58
C PRO A 317 12.12 -3.77 -3.51
N GLN A 318 11.56 -4.84 -2.96
CA GLN A 318 11.33 -6.13 -3.63
C GLN A 318 9.91 -6.28 -4.20
N GLY A 319 8.93 -5.55 -3.66
CA GLY A 319 7.54 -5.57 -4.11
C GLY A 319 7.01 -4.19 -4.50
N LEU A 320 6.07 -4.17 -5.44
CA LEU A 320 5.32 -2.98 -5.86
C LEU A 320 3.88 -3.37 -6.19
N ALA A 321 2.90 -2.68 -5.59
CA ALA A 321 1.49 -2.84 -5.94
C ALA A 321 0.71 -1.52 -5.84
N PHE A 322 -0.21 -1.30 -6.77
CA PHE A 322 -1.13 -0.16 -6.74
C PHE A 322 -2.41 -0.53 -5.99
N GLN A 323 -2.80 0.33 -5.04
CA GLN A 323 -4.01 0.17 -4.26
C GLN A 323 -5.25 0.50 -5.12
N PRO A 324 -6.23 -0.42 -5.24
CA PRO A 324 -7.48 -0.18 -5.95
C PRO A 324 -8.24 1.03 -5.39
N GLY A 325 -8.88 1.80 -6.27
CA GLY A 325 -9.70 2.97 -5.91
C GLY A 325 -8.89 4.22 -5.54
N THR A 326 -7.78 4.12 -4.81
CA THR A 326 -6.92 5.26 -4.46
C THR A 326 -5.82 5.52 -5.47
N GLY A 327 -5.33 4.48 -6.16
CA GLY A 327 -4.16 4.57 -7.03
C GLY A 327 -2.84 4.77 -6.30
N ALA A 328 -2.79 4.64 -4.97
CA ALA A 328 -1.57 4.76 -4.19
C ALA A 328 -0.62 3.60 -4.47
N LEU A 329 0.66 3.88 -4.74
CA LEU A 329 1.70 2.86 -4.88
C LEU A 329 2.20 2.44 -3.49
N TRP A 330 2.19 1.14 -3.22
CA TRP A 330 2.76 0.53 -2.01
C TRP A 330 3.97 -0.34 -2.39
N SER A 331 4.96 -0.40 -1.50
CA SER A 331 6.19 -1.17 -1.69
C SER A 331 6.59 -1.91 -0.40
N THR A 332 7.12 -3.13 -0.57
CA THR A 332 7.79 -3.90 0.47
C THR A 332 9.30 -3.89 0.25
N GLU A 333 10.05 -3.74 1.33
CA GLU A 333 11.48 -3.42 1.25
C GLU A 333 12.29 -4.12 2.35
N HIS A 334 13.45 -4.68 1.99
CA HIS A 334 14.34 -5.30 2.98
C HIS A 334 15.13 -4.24 3.76
N GLY A 335 14.99 -4.24 5.08
CA GLY A 335 15.90 -3.57 5.98
C GLY A 335 17.24 -4.32 6.14
N PRO A 336 18.24 -3.71 6.79
CA PRO A 336 19.55 -4.31 7.09
C PRO A 336 19.45 -5.53 8.04
N ILE A 337 19.98 -5.44 9.26
CA ILE A 337 19.82 -6.50 10.28
C ILE A 337 18.42 -6.39 10.91
N THR A 338 17.86 -5.18 11.00
CA THR A 338 16.48 -4.90 11.44
C THR A 338 15.65 -4.15 10.39
N ARG A 339 14.37 -3.85 10.70
CA ARG A 339 13.50 -2.87 10.01
C ARG A 339 13.22 -3.20 8.54
N ASP A 340 12.63 -4.36 8.27
CA ASP A 340 11.92 -4.53 7.00
C ASP A 340 10.69 -3.60 6.96
N GLU A 341 10.41 -3.01 5.81
CA GLU A 341 9.48 -1.88 5.71
C GLU A 341 8.29 -2.18 4.79
N LEU A 342 7.13 -1.63 5.14
CA LEU A 342 6.02 -1.39 4.22
C LEU A 342 5.88 0.12 4.00
N ASN A 343 6.06 0.54 2.75
CA ASN A 343 6.15 1.93 2.33
C ASN A 343 4.99 2.34 1.41
N ILE A 344 4.46 3.55 1.56
CA ILE A 344 3.61 4.20 0.55
C ILE A 344 4.49 5.14 -0.26
N ILE A 345 4.57 4.90 -1.56
CA ILE A 345 5.48 5.57 -2.49
C ILE A 345 4.83 6.83 -3.07
N LYS A 346 5.44 7.98 -2.79
CA LYS A 346 4.93 9.32 -3.14
C LYS A 346 5.99 10.08 -3.95
N PRO A 347 5.60 10.84 -4.99
CA PRO A 347 6.54 11.52 -5.87
C PRO A 347 7.44 12.51 -5.11
N GLY A 348 8.73 12.48 -5.44
CA GLY A 348 9.76 13.38 -4.91
C GLY A 348 10.20 13.07 -3.47
N LYS A 349 9.65 12.03 -2.85
CA LYS A 349 9.95 11.68 -1.47
C LYS A 349 11.24 10.86 -1.31
N ASN A 350 11.86 11.08 -0.16
CA ASN A 350 13.06 10.42 0.33
C ASN A 350 12.66 9.44 1.44
N TYR A 351 12.94 8.15 1.27
CA TYR A 351 12.62 7.09 2.24
C TYR A 351 13.72 6.91 3.29
N GLY A 352 14.82 7.65 3.14
CA GLY A 352 15.80 7.92 4.20
C GLY A 352 17.06 7.07 4.14
N TRP A 353 17.05 5.90 3.50
CA TRP A 353 18.20 4.99 3.52
C TRP A 353 19.46 5.63 2.90
N PRO A 354 20.66 5.48 3.51
CA PRO A 354 20.98 4.88 4.81
C PRO A 354 21.07 5.89 5.97
N LEU A 355 20.58 7.11 5.81
CA LEU A 355 20.58 8.17 6.83
C LEU A 355 19.46 8.00 7.88
N CYS A 356 18.38 7.32 7.51
CA CYS A 356 17.23 6.97 8.33
C CYS A 356 16.68 5.61 7.89
N SER A 357 15.86 4.96 8.72
CA SER A 357 15.11 3.75 8.35
C SER A 357 13.84 3.63 9.22
N GLY A 358 12.80 3.02 8.65
CA GLY A 358 11.59 2.60 9.33
C GLY A 358 10.58 3.72 9.61
N VAL A 359 9.85 3.59 10.72
CA VAL A 359 8.78 4.52 11.11
C VAL A 359 9.30 5.77 11.85
N GLN A 360 10.61 5.96 11.90
CA GLN A 360 11.26 7.00 12.69
C GLN A 360 10.92 8.41 12.18
N ALA A 361 10.63 9.35 13.06
CA ALA A 361 10.42 10.75 12.68
C ALA A 361 11.74 11.45 12.28
N TYR A 362 11.68 12.35 11.29
CA TYR A 362 12.82 13.17 10.84
C TYR A 362 13.51 13.90 12.01
N GLY A 363 14.85 13.98 11.98
CA GLY A 363 15.63 14.67 13.00
C GLY A 363 15.81 13.91 14.32
N VAL A 364 15.13 12.78 14.52
CA VAL A 364 15.30 11.94 15.69
C VAL A 364 16.38 10.90 15.42
N SER A 365 17.53 11.07 16.05
CA SER A 365 18.66 10.13 15.94
C SER A 365 18.34 8.80 16.63
N LEU A 366 18.64 7.70 15.95
CA LEU A 366 18.38 6.33 16.37
C LEU A 366 19.68 5.51 16.33
N TYR A 367 20.15 5.03 17.48
CA TYR A 367 21.16 3.97 17.50
C TYR A 367 20.47 2.60 17.38
N SER A 368 20.82 1.84 16.35
CA SER A 368 20.35 0.46 16.18
C SER A 368 21.47 -0.51 16.54
N ALA A 369 21.37 -1.13 17.72
CA ALA A 369 22.39 -2.05 18.22
C ALA A 369 22.63 -3.28 17.31
N PRO A 370 21.61 -3.89 16.67
CA PRO A 370 21.83 -5.01 15.75
C PRO A 370 22.51 -4.60 14.44
N ASP A 371 22.26 -3.39 13.95
CA ASP A 371 22.93 -2.84 12.76
C ASP A 371 24.29 -2.23 13.09
N THR A 372 24.59 -2.02 14.38
CA THR A 372 25.78 -1.33 14.94
C THR A 372 25.95 0.12 14.45
N VAL A 373 24.89 0.75 13.93
CA VAL A 373 24.90 2.06 13.27
C VAL A 373 23.97 3.05 13.98
N THR A 374 24.35 4.33 13.98
CA THR A 374 23.48 5.45 14.34
C THR A 374 22.89 6.08 13.08
N TYR A 375 21.57 6.03 12.95
CA TYR A 375 20.81 6.71 11.91
C TYR A 375 20.48 8.14 12.39
N PRO A 376 21.12 9.20 11.87
CA PRO A 376 20.89 10.57 12.33
C PRO A 376 19.56 11.17 11.82
N CYS A 377 18.86 10.48 10.91
CA CYS A 377 17.62 10.91 10.26
C CYS A 377 17.64 12.35 9.73
N THR A 378 18.81 12.77 9.23
CA THR A 378 19.15 14.08 8.66
C THR A 378 20.28 13.91 7.63
N GLY A 379 20.42 14.86 6.70
CA GLY A 379 21.57 14.91 5.79
C GLY A 379 21.33 15.83 4.57
N PRO A 380 22.29 15.94 3.63
CA PRO A 380 22.24 16.95 2.56
C PRO A 380 20.98 16.91 1.70
N ASN A 381 20.49 15.71 1.36
CA ASN A 381 19.29 15.49 0.54
C ASN A 381 18.07 15.02 1.37
N LEU A 382 18.17 15.01 2.71
CA LEU A 382 17.15 14.51 3.62
C LEU A 382 16.67 15.63 4.56
N THR A 383 15.41 16.02 4.41
CA THR A 383 14.78 17.15 5.11
C THR A 383 13.40 16.76 5.66
N ALA A 384 12.89 17.52 6.64
CA ALA A 384 11.54 17.34 7.16
C ALA A 384 10.42 17.43 6.09
N ALA A 385 10.67 18.13 4.98
CA ALA A 385 9.68 18.34 3.91
C ALA A 385 9.67 17.21 2.87
N ASN A 386 10.83 16.65 2.50
CA ASN A 386 10.93 15.58 1.51
C ASN A 386 11.04 14.17 2.10
N TYR A 387 11.29 14.01 3.40
CA TYR A 387 11.23 12.71 4.05
C TYR A 387 9.80 12.11 4.03
N GLN A 388 9.73 10.78 3.98
CA GLN A 388 8.53 9.97 4.17
C GLN A 388 8.94 8.70 4.95
N PRO A 389 8.56 8.56 6.24
CA PRO A 389 8.80 7.33 6.99
C PRO A 389 7.92 6.18 6.49
N ALA A 390 8.30 4.96 6.86
CA ALA A 390 7.52 3.76 6.60
C ALA A 390 6.15 3.79 7.30
N VAL A 391 5.19 3.03 6.75
CA VAL A 391 3.87 2.82 7.36
C VAL A 391 3.94 1.80 8.49
N ALA A 392 4.80 0.79 8.34
CA ALA A 392 5.06 -0.23 9.34
C ALA A 392 6.48 -0.80 9.18
N GLU A 393 7.08 -1.14 10.32
CA GLU A 393 8.28 -1.98 10.43
C GLU A 393 7.88 -3.42 10.75
N PHE A 394 8.67 -4.39 10.26
CA PHE A 394 8.47 -5.80 10.55
C PHE A 394 9.74 -6.47 11.06
N ALA A 395 9.56 -7.27 12.12
CA ALA A 395 10.51 -8.27 12.60
C ALA A 395 9.81 -9.63 12.64
N GLY A 396 10.59 -10.72 12.56
CA GLY A 396 10.07 -12.08 12.52
C GLY A 396 9.57 -12.64 13.84
N GLY A 397 9.78 -11.93 14.95
CA GLY A 397 9.72 -12.47 16.31
C GLY A 397 11.11 -12.97 16.69
N ASP A 398 11.39 -14.24 16.40
CA ASP A 398 12.68 -14.90 16.68
C ASP A 398 13.82 -14.45 15.73
N ALA A 399 13.49 -13.65 14.72
CA ALA A 399 14.43 -13.07 13.75
C ALA A 399 14.23 -11.55 13.65
N PRO A 400 15.31 -10.75 13.54
CA PRO A 400 15.20 -9.28 13.51
C PRO A 400 14.65 -8.72 12.18
N THR A 401 14.61 -9.56 11.13
CA THR A 401 14.00 -9.30 9.81
C THR A 401 13.24 -10.53 9.32
N ILE A 402 12.23 -10.31 8.47
CA ILE A 402 11.44 -11.29 7.71
C ILE A 402 11.83 -11.41 6.23
N ALA A 403 12.56 -10.43 5.67
CA ALA A 403 12.89 -10.30 4.24
C ALA A 403 11.63 -10.39 3.34
N PRO A 404 10.80 -9.33 3.29
CA PRO A 404 9.57 -9.33 2.51
C PRO A 404 9.86 -9.22 1.01
N SER A 405 9.24 -10.09 0.21
CA SER A 405 9.25 -9.97 -1.24
C SER A 405 7.92 -9.39 -1.73
N ASN A 406 7.32 -9.87 -2.83
CA ASN A 406 6.22 -9.11 -3.45
C ASN A 406 4.94 -8.98 -2.58
N LEU A 407 4.12 -7.98 -2.92
CA LEU A 407 2.80 -7.72 -2.36
C LEU A 407 1.72 -7.57 -3.44
N ILE A 408 0.45 -7.73 -3.04
CA ILE A 408 -0.74 -7.42 -3.84
C ILE A 408 -1.84 -6.79 -2.98
N PHE A 409 -2.78 -6.13 -3.63
CA PHE A 409 -4.11 -5.84 -3.09
C PHE A 409 -5.12 -6.84 -3.64
N TYR A 410 -5.90 -7.48 -2.76
CA TYR A 410 -6.87 -8.47 -3.19
C TYR A 410 -8.18 -7.81 -3.66
N THR A 411 -8.60 -8.11 -4.89
CA THR A 411 -9.82 -7.59 -5.54
C THR A 411 -10.79 -8.68 -5.96
N GLY A 412 -10.39 -9.96 -5.85
CA GLY A 412 -11.17 -11.11 -6.29
C GLY A 412 -12.47 -11.34 -5.52
N ASN A 413 -13.19 -12.38 -5.94
CA ASN A 413 -14.47 -12.79 -5.33
C ASN A 413 -14.43 -14.20 -4.72
N ALA A 414 -13.30 -14.92 -4.80
CA ALA A 414 -13.14 -16.23 -4.15
C ALA A 414 -13.06 -16.08 -2.62
N PHE A 415 -12.45 -14.99 -2.14
CA PHE A 415 -12.35 -14.65 -0.72
C PHE A 415 -12.97 -13.26 -0.43
N PRO A 416 -14.31 -13.10 -0.42
CA PRO A 416 -14.95 -11.79 -0.29
C PRO A 416 -14.57 -11.01 0.99
N ALA A 417 -14.21 -11.72 2.07
CA ALA A 417 -13.80 -11.15 3.35
C ALA A 417 -12.34 -10.63 3.41
N TRP A 418 -11.63 -10.69 2.28
CA TRP A 418 -10.27 -10.16 2.07
C TRP A 418 -10.25 -9.00 1.06
N LYS A 419 -11.42 -8.51 0.61
CA LYS A 419 -11.50 -7.58 -0.51
C LYS A 419 -11.04 -6.17 -0.12
N ASN A 420 -10.07 -5.65 -0.89
CA ASN A 420 -9.25 -4.46 -0.67
C ASN A 420 -8.16 -4.60 0.42
N ASP A 421 -8.01 -5.77 1.04
CA ASP A 421 -6.92 -6.04 1.98
C ASP A 421 -5.59 -6.33 1.23
N LEU A 422 -4.46 -6.12 1.92
CA LEU A 422 -3.11 -6.20 1.37
C LEU A 422 -2.45 -7.53 1.78
N PHE A 423 -1.86 -8.24 0.82
CA PHE A 423 -1.14 -9.50 1.03
C PHE A 423 0.31 -9.34 0.64
N PHE A 424 1.25 -9.85 1.43
CA PHE A 424 2.66 -9.92 1.03
C PHE A 424 3.35 -11.18 1.52
N VAL A 425 4.37 -11.62 0.80
CA VAL A 425 5.12 -12.85 1.08
C VAL A 425 6.52 -12.57 1.63
N THR A 426 7.09 -13.53 2.36
CA THR A 426 8.42 -13.39 2.95
C THR A 426 9.36 -14.55 2.63
N LEU A 427 10.62 -14.19 2.40
CA LEU A 427 11.70 -15.12 2.09
C LEU A 427 12.23 -15.77 3.37
N LYS A 428 12.67 -14.97 4.35
CA LYS A 428 13.42 -15.46 5.52
C LYS A 428 12.54 -16.15 6.57
N THR A 429 11.24 -15.82 6.62
CA THR A 429 10.28 -16.49 7.52
C THR A 429 9.28 -17.42 6.82
N GLY A 430 9.27 -17.49 5.48
CA GLY A 430 8.36 -18.36 4.74
C GLY A 430 6.88 -18.08 5.01
N ARG A 431 6.53 -16.80 5.21
CA ARG A 431 5.20 -16.36 5.66
C ARG A 431 4.40 -15.68 4.57
N LEU A 432 3.09 -15.93 4.58
CA LEU A 432 2.11 -15.08 3.92
C LEU A 432 1.47 -14.19 4.98
N TYR A 433 1.71 -12.88 4.88
CA TYR A 433 1.06 -11.87 5.69
C TYR A 433 -0.21 -11.38 4.99
N HIS A 434 -1.26 -11.15 5.78
CA HIS A 434 -2.49 -10.49 5.38
C HIS A 434 -2.72 -9.29 6.29
N LEU A 435 -2.83 -8.09 5.70
CA LEU A 435 -2.98 -6.81 6.39
C LEU A 435 -4.30 -6.14 5.98
N ARG A 436 -5.08 -5.71 6.98
CA ARG A 436 -6.17 -4.76 6.75
C ARG A 436 -5.67 -3.34 6.94
N LEU A 437 -6.14 -2.43 6.10
CA LEU A 437 -5.72 -1.03 6.12
C LEU A 437 -6.86 -0.08 6.55
N SER A 438 -6.50 0.99 7.23
CA SER A 438 -7.38 2.11 7.58
C SER A 438 -6.78 3.41 7.08
N GLY A 439 -6.97 3.69 5.78
CA GLY A 439 -6.25 4.74 5.07
C GLY A 439 -4.77 4.37 4.88
N GLU A 440 -3.87 5.31 5.11
CA GLU A 440 -2.40 5.11 5.02
C GLU A 440 -1.80 4.33 6.22
N LYS A 441 -2.56 3.43 6.88
CA LYS A 441 -2.13 2.73 8.11
C LYS A 441 -2.58 1.28 8.13
N VAL A 442 -1.75 0.40 8.70
CA VAL A 442 -2.13 -0.98 9.05
C VAL A 442 -3.09 -0.94 10.25
N ALA A 443 -4.25 -1.58 10.13
CA ALA A 443 -5.30 -1.65 11.15
C ALA A 443 -5.35 -3.02 11.86
N SER A 444 -5.00 -4.10 11.15
CA SER A 444 -4.78 -5.43 11.70
C SER A 444 -3.86 -6.26 10.81
N GLN A 445 -3.18 -7.25 11.40
CA GLN A 445 -2.29 -8.19 10.74
C GLN A 445 -2.65 -9.62 11.13
N GLU A 446 -2.67 -10.55 10.17
CA GLU A 446 -2.62 -11.98 10.43
C GLU A 446 -1.58 -12.68 9.54
N ILE A 447 -1.14 -13.87 9.95
CA ILE A 447 -0.18 -14.71 9.23
C ILE A 447 -0.91 -15.98 8.80
N LEU A 448 -1.12 -16.13 7.50
CA LEU A 448 -1.95 -17.21 6.91
C LEU A 448 -1.12 -18.46 6.56
N ILE A 449 0.16 -18.27 6.27
CA ILE A 449 1.16 -19.34 6.08
C ILE A 449 2.33 -18.99 6.97
N ASN A 450 2.90 -19.97 7.69
CA ASN A 450 4.03 -19.76 8.59
C ASN A 450 5.07 -20.87 8.42
N ASN A 451 6.02 -20.66 7.50
CA ASN A 451 7.15 -21.55 7.19
C ASN A 451 6.79 -23.01 6.82
N THR A 452 5.59 -23.26 6.30
CA THR A 452 5.14 -24.60 5.88
C THR A 452 5.36 -24.90 4.38
N LYS A 453 6.04 -24.00 3.65
CA LYS A 453 6.19 -24.05 2.19
C LYS A 453 7.57 -23.61 1.65
N GLY A 454 8.55 -23.33 2.51
CA GLY A 454 9.84 -22.75 2.07
C GLY A 454 9.77 -21.22 1.94
N ARG A 455 10.72 -20.64 1.20
CA ARG A 455 10.94 -19.20 1.08
C ARG A 455 9.99 -18.59 0.05
N LEU A 456 8.97 -17.83 0.48
CA LEU A 456 7.92 -17.34 -0.42
C LEU A 456 8.37 -16.09 -1.19
N ARG A 457 8.30 -16.14 -2.54
CA ARG A 457 8.95 -15.20 -3.46
C ARG A 457 7.99 -14.21 -4.13
N ASP A 458 6.96 -14.69 -4.81
CA ASP A 458 5.94 -13.82 -5.41
C ASP A 458 4.53 -14.27 -4.99
N VAL A 459 3.59 -13.33 -5.04
CA VAL A 459 2.16 -13.52 -4.78
C VAL A 459 1.37 -12.75 -5.83
N VAL A 460 0.39 -13.40 -6.46
CA VAL A 460 -0.49 -12.79 -7.46
C VAL A 460 -1.93 -13.27 -7.30
N GLN A 461 -2.88 -12.45 -7.74
CA GLN A 461 -4.27 -12.86 -7.87
C GLN A 461 -4.51 -13.49 -9.26
N GLY A 462 -5.19 -14.63 -9.29
CA GLY A 462 -5.66 -15.27 -10.53
C GLY A 462 -6.95 -14.64 -11.08
N PRO A 463 -7.28 -14.89 -12.37
CA PRO A 463 -8.54 -14.47 -12.97
C PRO A 463 -9.77 -15.19 -12.37
N ASP A 464 -9.54 -16.34 -11.73
CA ASP A 464 -10.47 -17.07 -10.88
C ASP A 464 -10.68 -16.42 -9.49
N GLY A 465 -9.93 -15.36 -9.17
CA GLY A 465 -9.92 -14.72 -7.87
C GLY A 465 -9.16 -15.49 -6.78
N GLN A 466 -8.45 -16.57 -7.10
CA GLN A 466 -7.59 -17.27 -6.13
C GLN A 466 -6.26 -16.53 -5.93
N ILE A 467 -5.53 -16.84 -4.86
CA ILE A 467 -4.20 -16.27 -4.60
C ILE A 467 -3.15 -17.32 -4.95
N TYR A 468 -2.28 -17.04 -5.92
CA TYR A 468 -1.19 -17.90 -6.36
C TYR A 468 0.14 -17.39 -5.79
N ILE A 469 1.00 -18.28 -5.30
CA ILE A 469 2.26 -17.97 -4.62
C ILE A 469 3.38 -18.83 -5.19
N SER A 470 4.57 -18.23 -5.36
CA SER A 470 5.80 -18.92 -5.74
C SER A 470 6.82 -19.00 -4.60
N THR A 471 7.83 -19.85 -4.74
CA THR A 471 8.93 -19.97 -3.77
C THR A 471 10.31 -19.96 -4.47
N ASP A 472 11.38 -19.68 -3.71
CA ASP A 472 12.76 -19.75 -4.22
C ASP A 472 13.14 -21.19 -4.63
N GLU A 473 12.47 -22.20 -4.07
CA GLU A 473 12.65 -23.62 -4.37
C GLU A 473 11.79 -24.12 -5.56
N GLY A 474 11.20 -23.20 -6.35
CA GLY A 474 10.49 -23.50 -7.60
C GLY A 474 9.10 -24.10 -7.45
N LEU A 475 8.51 -24.07 -6.25
CA LEU A 475 7.10 -24.42 -6.04
C LEU A 475 6.19 -23.26 -6.46
N ILE A 476 5.15 -23.55 -7.24
CA ILE A 476 3.98 -22.68 -7.44
C ILE A 476 2.77 -23.38 -6.81
N PHE A 477 2.07 -22.69 -5.92
CA PHE A 477 0.85 -23.18 -5.27
C PHE A 477 -0.23 -22.10 -5.25
N ARG A 478 -1.46 -22.47 -4.88
CA ARG A 478 -2.57 -21.52 -4.71
C ARG A 478 -3.34 -21.72 -3.41
N LEU A 479 -4.00 -20.66 -2.97
CA LEU A 479 -5.05 -20.69 -1.96
C LEU A 479 -6.40 -20.75 -2.65
N SER A 480 -7.17 -21.81 -2.39
CA SER A 480 -8.56 -21.94 -2.81
C SER A 480 -9.50 -21.87 -1.61
N PRO A 481 -10.74 -21.39 -1.76
CA PRO A 481 -11.77 -21.57 -0.73
C PRO A 481 -11.99 -23.04 -0.36
N GLN A 482 -12.51 -23.25 0.85
CA GLN A 482 -13.08 -24.53 1.32
C GLN A 482 -14.61 -24.45 1.35
#